data_AF-A0A2C9L3S3-F1
#
_entry.id   AF-A0A2C9L3S3-F1
#
_cell.length_a   1.000
_cell.length_b   1.000
_cell.length_c   1.000
_cell.angle_alpha   90.00
_cell.angle_beta   90.00
_cell.angle_gamma   90.00
#
_symmetry.space_group_name_H-M   'P 1'
#
loop_
_entity.id
_entity.type
_entity.pdbx_description
1 polymer ?
#
loop_
_entity_poly.entity_id
_entity_poly.type
_entity_poly.pdbx_seq_one_letter_code
_entity_poly.pdbx_strand_id
1 'polypeptide(L)'
;CELFLLLGSAFPPLKPGVLRLYSMRFCPFAQRTRLVLAHKNIPFETINIHLLKKPDWFLEKNPNGTVPVLELDNKIIYESTATCEWLDDVYTQNRLQPTDPYVKAWDRILLEYFGKV
;
A
#
# COMPACT_ATOMS: atom_id res chain seq x y z
N CYS A 1 -13.51 11.77 12.73
CA CYS A 1 -13.18 10.42 13.23
C CYS A 1 -13.16 9.49 12.03
N GLU A 2 -12.00 9.14 11.49
CA GLU A 2 -11.94 8.16 10.38
C GLU A 2 -12.33 6.79 10.93
N LEU A 3 -13.46 6.27 10.46
CA LEU A 3 -14.00 4.98 10.90
C LEU A 3 -13.10 3.86 10.35
N PHE A 4 -12.64 2.96 11.22
CA PHE A 4 -12.00 1.72 10.80
C PHE A 4 -13.09 0.73 10.39
N LEU A 5 -12.98 0.17 9.19
CA LEU A 5 -13.86 -0.92 8.76
C LEU A 5 -13.43 -2.21 9.46
N LEU A 6 -14.41 -2.89 10.03
CA LEU A 6 -14.25 -4.07 10.86
C LEU A 6 -15.22 -5.19 10.43
N LEU A 7 -15.14 -6.35 11.07
CA LEU A 7 -15.99 -7.51 10.77
C LEU A 7 -17.47 -7.13 10.62
N GLY A 8 -18.09 -7.51 9.50
CA GLY A 8 -19.48 -7.15 9.16
C GLY A 8 -19.66 -5.76 8.54
N SER A 9 -18.60 -4.95 8.42
CA SER A 9 -18.67 -3.69 7.67
C SER A 9 -18.86 -3.96 6.18
N ALA A 10 -19.83 -3.29 5.56
CA ALA A 10 -20.06 -3.39 4.12
C ALA A 10 -18.83 -2.94 3.32
N PHE A 11 -18.61 -3.56 2.17
CA PHE A 11 -17.57 -3.16 1.23
C PHE A 11 -17.89 -1.77 0.64
N PRO A 12 -17.01 -0.76 0.79
CA PRO A 12 -17.22 0.53 0.16
C PRO A 12 -17.11 0.38 -1.37
N PRO A 13 -18.06 0.89 -2.16
CA PRO A 13 -18.03 0.74 -3.61
C PRO A 13 -16.76 1.36 -4.20
N LEU A 14 -16.18 0.70 -5.20
CA LEU A 14 -15.01 1.22 -5.92
C LEU A 14 -15.41 2.40 -6.82
N LYS A 15 -14.51 3.36 -6.96
CA LYS A 15 -14.63 4.45 -7.92
C LYS A 15 -13.70 4.15 -9.10
N PRO A 16 -14.21 4.01 -10.33
CA PRO A 16 -13.38 3.74 -11.51
C PRO A 16 -12.25 4.76 -11.66
N GLY A 17 -11.03 4.31 -11.96
CA GLY A 17 -9.86 5.17 -12.14
C GLY A 17 -9.32 5.85 -10.88
N VAL A 18 -9.89 5.59 -9.69
CA VAL A 18 -9.38 6.13 -8.42
C VAL A 18 -8.55 5.06 -7.72
N LEU A 19 -7.29 5.37 -7.45
CA LEU A 19 -6.43 4.51 -6.65
C LEU A 19 -6.94 4.46 -5.20
N ARG A 20 -7.15 3.24 -4.68
CA ARG A 20 -7.52 3.01 -3.29
C ARG A 20 -6.37 2.39 -2.53
N LEU A 21 -6.06 2.96 -1.37
CA LEU A 21 -5.17 2.40 -0.37
C LEU A 21 -5.98 1.82 0.78
N TYR A 22 -5.92 0.50 0.99
CA TYR A 22 -6.29 -0.09 2.26
C TYR A 22 -5.12 0.07 3.23
N SER A 23 -5.38 0.74 4.36
CA SER A 23 -4.38 1.14 5.33
C SER A 23 -4.80 0.80 6.75
N MET A 24 -3.90 1.04 7.68
CA MET A 24 -4.22 1.20 9.09
C MET A 24 -3.34 2.35 9.58
N ARG A 25 -3.96 3.38 10.17
CA ARG A 25 -3.32 4.67 10.52
C ARG A 25 -1.94 4.53 11.19
N PHE A 26 -1.79 3.55 12.07
CA PHE A 26 -0.60 3.31 12.89
C PHE A 26 0.30 2.18 12.37
N CYS A 27 0.01 1.60 11.21
CA CYS A 27 0.85 0.56 10.63
C CYS A 27 2.09 1.19 9.97
N PRO A 28 3.32 0.82 10.39
CA PRO A 28 4.55 1.34 9.80
C PRO A 28 4.75 0.83 8.36
N PHE A 29 4.30 -0.40 8.06
CA PHE A 29 4.36 -0.95 6.71
C PHE A 29 3.46 -0.17 5.74
N ALA A 30 2.23 0.13 6.15
CA ALA A 30 1.32 0.96 5.34
C ALA A 30 1.75 2.44 5.32
N GLN A 31 2.56 2.89 6.28
CA GLN A 31 3.16 4.22 6.24
C GLN A 31 4.14 4.37 5.06
N ARG A 32 4.89 3.31 4.69
CA ARG A 32 5.78 3.33 3.52
C ARG A 32 5.02 3.75 2.26
N THR A 33 3.91 3.07 1.95
CA THR A 33 3.08 3.39 0.76
C THR A 33 2.49 4.80 0.84
N ARG A 34 2.02 5.24 2.03
CA ARG A 34 1.52 6.61 2.21
C ARG A 34 2.59 7.67 1.93
N LEU A 35 3.84 7.43 2.35
CA LEU A 35 4.95 8.34 2.08
C LEU A 35 5.27 8.41 0.58
N VAL A 36 5.26 7.27 -0.12
CA VAL A 36 5.46 7.25 -1.58
C VAL A 36 4.35 8.00 -2.32
N LEU A 37 3.08 7.76 -1.96
CA LEU A 37 1.94 8.46 -2.54
C LEU A 37 2.03 9.98 -2.33
N ALA A 38 2.41 10.40 -1.12
CA ALA A 38 2.60 11.81 -0.79
C ALA A 38 3.77 12.44 -1.56
N HIS A 39 4.94 11.77 -1.60
CA HIS A 39 6.10 12.25 -2.34
C HIS A 39 5.81 12.46 -3.83
N LYS A 40 5.02 11.55 -4.41
CA LYS A 40 4.66 11.58 -5.83
C LYS A 40 3.43 12.42 -6.14
N ASN A 41 2.76 13.00 -5.13
CA ASN A 41 1.50 13.73 -5.27
C ASN A 41 0.43 12.93 -6.04
N ILE A 42 0.35 11.62 -5.80
CA ILE A 42 -0.64 10.76 -6.47
C ILE A 42 -1.98 10.96 -5.75
N PRO A 43 -3.09 11.23 -6.46
CA PRO A 43 -4.42 11.26 -5.84
C PRO A 43 -4.90 9.84 -5.52
N PHE A 44 -5.37 9.62 -4.29
CA PHE A 44 -5.89 8.34 -3.84
C PHE A 44 -6.95 8.54 -2.75
N GLU A 45 -7.75 7.51 -2.51
CA GLU A 45 -8.59 7.41 -1.31
C GLU A 45 -8.02 6.37 -0.34
N THR A 46 -8.26 6.59 0.96
CA THR A 46 -7.81 5.67 2.02
C THR A 46 -9.00 4.98 2.67
N ILE A 47 -8.94 3.65 2.77
CA ILE A 47 -9.84 2.84 3.59
C ILE A 47 -9.04 2.27 4.77
N ASN A 48 -9.37 2.70 5.99
CA ASN A 48 -8.72 2.17 7.18
C ASN A 48 -9.37 0.84 7.61
N ILE A 49 -8.56 -0.20 7.81
CA ILE A 49 -9.00 -1.55 8.21
C ILE A 49 -8.63 -1.82 9.67
N HIS A 50 -9.57 -2.37 10.43
CA HIS A 50 -9.30 -2.87 11.79
C HIS A 50 -8.58 -4.22 11.72
N LEU A 51 -7.26 -4.24 11.91
CA LEU A 51 -6.43 -5.43 11.68
C LEU A 51 -6.71 -6.62 12.62
N LEU A 52 -7.34 -6.44 13.79
CA LEU A 52 -7.73 -7.59 14.62
C LEU A 52 -9.10 -8.18 14.27
N LYS A 53 -9.99 -7.38 13.68
CA LYS A 53 -11.39 -7.73 13.41
C LYS A 53 -11.70 -7.29 11.99
N LYS A 54 -11.02 -7.91 11.03
CA LYS A 54 -11.04 -7.49 9.62
C LYS A 54 -12.38 -7.86 8.99
N PRO A 55 -12.90 -7.09 8.01
CA PRO A 55 -14.00 -7.54 7.17
C PRO A 55 -13.60 -8.74 6.30
N ASP A 56 -14.53 -9.66 6.04
CA ASP A 56 -14.24 -10.87 5.24
C ASP A 56 -13.82 -10.54 3.80
N TRP A 57 -14.49 -9.56 3.18
CA TRP A 57 -14.15 -9.07 1.83
C TRP A 57 -12.72 -8.52 1.72
N PHE A 58 -12.10 -8.12 2.83
CA PHE A 58 -10.71 -7.67 2.81
C PHE A 58 -9.73 -8.85 2.71
N LEU A 59 -10.08 -10.00 3.30
CA LEU A 59 -9.29 -11.22 3.19
C LEU A 59 -9.31 -11.80 1.78
N GLU A 60 -10.39 -11.56 1.02
CA GLU A 60 -10.45 -11.89 -0.42
C GLU A 60 -9.42 -11.09 -1.25
N LYS A 61 -9.06 -9.87 -0.79
CA LYS A 61 -8.06 -9.02 -1.46
C LYS A 61 -6.63 -9.36 -1.06
N ASN A 62 -6.42 -9.67 0.22
CA ASN A 62 -5.14 -10.11 0.74
C ASN A 62 -5.37 -11.22 1.79
N PRO A 63 -5.12 -12.50 1.46
CA PRO A 63 -5.31 -13.61 2.38
C PRO A 63 -4.49 -13.50 3.67
N ASN A 64 -3.36 -12.79 3.65
CA ASN A 64 -2.55 -12.52 4.85
C ASN A 64 -3.25 -11.53 5.81
N GLY A 65 -4.26 -10.81 5.33
CA GLY A 65 -4.98 -9.77 6.07
C GLY A 65 -4.11 -8.58 6.45
N THR A 66 -2.95 -8.41 5.83
CA THR A 66 -2.03 -7.32 6.13
C THR A 66 -2.35 -6.09 5.31
N VAL A 67 -1.89 -4.94 5.78
CA VAL A 67 -1.85 -3.67 5.03
C VAL A 67 -0.38 -3.29 4.86
N PRO A 68 0.00 -2.57 3.79
CA PRO A 68 -0.85 -1.92 2.78
C PRO A 68 -1.39 -2.87 1.72
N VAL A 69 -2.52 -2.50 1.13
CA VAL A 69 -3.02 -3.06 -0.15
C VAL A 69 -3.45 -1.90 -1.04
N LEU A 70 -3.00 -1.90 -2.29
CA LEU A 70 -3.45 -0.98 -3.33
C LEU A 70 -4.47 -1.66 -4.24
N GLU A 71 -5.49 -0.93 -4.65
CA GLU A 71 -6.49 -1.39 -5.62
C GLU A 71 -6.78 -0.29 -6.65
N LEU A 72 -6.67 -0.64 -7.93
CA LEU A 72 -6.99 0.23 -9.07
C LEU A 72 -7.56 -0.63 -10.21
N ASP A 73 -8.77 -0.34 -10.66
CA ASP A 73 -9.43 -1.03 -11.78
C ASP A 73 -9.34 -2.57 -11.69
N ASN A 74 -9.68 -3.12 -10.51
CA ASN A 74 -9.62 -4.55 -10.15
C ASN A 74 -8.22 -5.17 -10.08
N LYS A 75 -7.15 -4.38 -10.22
CA LYS A 75 -5.78 -4.83 -9.96
C LYS A 75 -5.46 -4.61 -8.50
N ILE A 76 -4.95 -5.65 -7.84
CA ILE A 76 -4.59 -5.63 -6.44
C ILE A 76 -3.07 -5.82 -6.32
N ILE A 77 -2.43 -4.97 -5.51
CA ILE A 77 -1.03 -5.13 -5.10
C ILE A 77 -0.98 -5.07 -3.57
N TYR A 78 -0.39 -6.08 -2.94
CA TYR A 78 -0.10 -6.09 -1.51
C TYR A 78 1.40 -6.32 -1.29
N GLU A 79 1.84 -6.27 -0.03
CA GLU A 79 3.24 -6.13 0.41
C GLU A 79 3.78 -4.69 0.34
N SER A 80 4.36 -4.24 1.45
CA SER A 80 4.74 -2.83 1.61
C SER A 80 5.84 -2.36 0.66
N THR A 81 6.81 -3.21 0.34
CA THR A 81 7.85 -2.89 -0.64
C THR A 81 7.27 -2.94 -2.05
N ALA A 82 6.57 -4.02 -2.42
CA ALA A 82 5.97 -4.17 -3.75
C ALA A 82 5.01 -3.04 -4.11
N THR A 83 4.17 -2.58 -3.17
CA THR A 83 3.29 -1.42 -3.39
C THR A 83 4.08 -0.14 -3.66
N CYS A 84 5.17 0.10 -2.93
CA CYS A 84 6.06 1.25 -3.16
C CYS A 84 6.76 1.18 -4.53
N GLU A 85 7.29 0.00 -4.89
CA GLU A 85 7.98 -0.20 -6.18
C GLU A 85 7.01 -0.01 -7.35
N TRP A 86 5.82 -0.61 -7.28
CA TRP A 86 4.80 -0.46 -8.31
C TRP A 86 4.39 1.00 -8.52
N LEU A 87 4.22 1.77 -7.44
CA LEU A 87 3.93 3.20 -7.55
C LEU A 87 5.08 3.98 -8.21
N ASP A 88 6.34 3.61 -7.95
CA ASP A 88 7.49 4.26 -8.58
C ASP A 88 7.66 3.90 -10.06
N ASP A 89 7.30 2.68 -10.45
CA ASP A 89 7.34 2.23 -11.83
C ASP A 89 6.22 2.85 -12.68
N VAL A 90 4.99 2.94 -12.15
CA VAL A 90 3.82 3.47 -12.88
C VAL A 90 3.84 4.99 -12.96
N TYR A 91 4.24 5.68 -11.87
CA TYR A 91 4.26 7.13 -11.80
C TYR A 91 5.71 7.63 -11.87
N THR A 92 6.22 7.80 -13.08
CA THR A 92 7.65 8.03 -13.33
C THR A 92 8.15 9.42 -12.92
N GLN A 93 7.26 10.37 -12.62
CA GLN A 93 7.59 11.68 -12.08
C GLN A 93 8.11 11.53 -10.64
N ASN A 94 9.11 12.34 -10.26
CA ASN A 94 9.73 12.28 -8.94
C ASN A 94 10.14 10.83 -8.57
N ARG A 95 10.97 10.22 -9.42
CA ARG A 95 11.43 8.83 -9.24
C ARG A 95 12.17 8.70 -7.90
N LEU A 96 11.81 7.67 -7.13
CA LEU A 96 12.44 7.35 -5.86
C LEU A 96 13.62 6.40 -6.02
N GLN A 97 13.47 5.38 -6.88
CA GLN A 97 14.55 4.41 -7.09
C GLN A 97 15.67 4.98 -7.97
N PRO A 98 16.93 4.72 -7.62
CA PRO A 98 18.06 5.08 -8.46
C PRO A 98 17.99 4.33 -9.80
N THR A 99 18.46 4.98 -10.86
CA THR A 99 18.57 4.37 -12.19
C THR A 99 19.82 3.52 -12.34
N ASP A 100 20.85 3.78 -11.53
CA ASP A 100 22.06 2.97 -11.48
C ASP A 100 21.76 1.58 -10.87
N PRO A 101 22.00 0.47 -11.59
CA PRO A 101 21.70 -0.86 -11.11
C PRO A 101 22.52 -1.28 -9.88
N TYR A 102 23.74 -0.78 -9.71
CA TYR A 102 24.56 -1.05 -8.53
C TYR A 102 23.98 -0.38 -7.28
N VAL A 103 23.59 0.89 -7.39
CA VAL A 103 22.94 1.60 -6.26
C VAL A 103 21.58 0.98 -5.93
N LYS A 104 20.81 0.60 -6.95
CA LYS A 104 19.52 -0.09 -6.77
C LYS A 104 19.67 -1.44 -6.03
N ALA A 105 20.74 -2.18 -6.30
CA ALA A 105 21.04 -3.42 -5.57
C ALA A 105 21.37 -3.15 -4.09
N TRP A 106 22.12 -2.08 -3.80
CA TRP A 106 22.41 -1.67 -2.42
C TRP A 106 21.18 -1.20 -1.65
N ASP A 107 20.25 -0.48 -2.28
CA ASP A 107 18.98 -0.11 -1.67
C ASP A 107 18.16 -1.36 -1.28
N ARG A 108 18.17 -2.40 -2.13
CA ARG A 108 17.51 -3.68 -1.82
C ARG A 108 18.17 -4.39 -0.63
N ILE A 109 19.50 -4.44 -0.58
CA ILE A 109 20.24 -4.99 0.56
C ILE A 109 19.88 -4.25 1.85
N LEU A 110 19.79 -2.92 1.79
CA LEU A 110 19.40 -2.10 2.93
C LEU A 110 17.97 -2.44 3.40
N LEU A 111 17.01 -2.56 2.47
CA LEU A 111 15.64 -2.94 2.77
C LEU A 111 15.55 -4.34 3.41
N GLU A 112 16.32 -5.31 2.91
CA GLU A 112 16.39 -6.65 3.49
C GLU A 112 16.99 -6.64 4.90
N TYR A 113 17.99 -5.81 5.16
CA TYR A 113 18.59 -5.66 6.49
C TYR A 113 17.57 -5.11 7.49
N PHE A 114 16.85 -4.04 7.13
CA PHE A 114 15.80 -3.46 7.97
C PHE A 114 14.53 -4.33 8.07
N GLY A 115 14.30 -5.24 7.12
CA GLY A 115 13.16 -6.15 7.14
C GLY A 115 13.27 -7.29 8.15
N LYS A 116 14.46 -7.54 8.71
CA LYS A 116 14.71 -8.57 9.72
C LYS A 116 14.48 -8.09 11.16
N VAL A 117 14.18 -6.80 11.34
CA VAL A 117 14.04 -6.14 12.65
C VAL A 117 12.58 -6.10 13.09
#